data_AF-A0A1G3A461-F1
#
_entry.id   AF-A0A1G3A461-F1
#
_cell.length_a   1.000
_cell.length_b   1.000
_cell.length_c   1.000
_cell.angle_alpha   90.00
_cell.angle_beta   90.00
_cell.angle_gamma   90.00
#
_symmetry.space_group_name_H-M   'P 1'
#
loop_
_entity.id
_entity.type
_entity.pdbx_description
1 polymer ?
#
loop_
_entity_poly.entity_id
_entity_poly.type
_entity_poly.pdbx_seq_one_letter_code
_entity_poly.pdbx_strand_id
1 'polypeptide(L)'
;NIEIDTSGNTIGRKGPKKSHDIFFTRDHWFELQVGDERLRMNDFDIIQDYFNRSKMRIPLAHQTFRAMGTPTHRSFPVRVERNGEFHGTYAFVNGGNEQFLEELGLSPEAALYKMRYAFSQQSGFKKMTRRYEDNSDLEALFAGFDLPTELARAAFLLDHVNIPAMVNLLAGLVLTSHEDCCNRNLYAYRDTEGTGEWQVLPYDFDGSLGRGGHTSDTLQLRSVGVDFHSRGNSLFAALDANVPGFRSMYLRRLRTVLDEFLQPPGTPAEDLWFEQQIDEMAQQLAPDALLDYEKYGGWGTNPTWPEQVNILRNEYFPRRRVLLYGLVGDMDLSGTIDRDDVDDFALGLAAPAAYQARYGVPSSLRGDTNYDLRLDFDDIDRFVALVNGAPQWAAALPPAQLGAPEIEFGAIDV
;
A
#
# COMPACT_ATOMS: atom_id res chain seq x y z
N ASN A 1 -17.82 27.38 11.75
CA ASN A 1 -16.45 27.82 11.42
C ASN A 1 -15.58 26.60 11.31
N ILE A 2 -14.79 26.48 10.25
CA ILE A 2 -13.81 25.40 10.07
C ILE A 2 -12.42 26.03 9.97
N GLU A 3 -11.41 25.31 10.43
CA GLU A 3 -10.01 25.62 10.23
C GLU A 3 -9.46 24.69 9.14
N ILE A 4 -8.69 25.24 8.21
CA ILE A 4 -8.16 24.49 7.07
C ILE A 4 -6.66 24.76 6.99
N ASP A 5 -5.88 23.70 7.18
CA ASP A 5 -4.44 23.72 7.06
C ASP A 5 -3.98 22.97 5.82
N THR A 6 -2.81 23.33 5.30
CA THR A 6 -2.19 22.51 4.24
C THR A 6 -1.52 21.30 4.87
N SER A 7 -1.97 20.11 4.47
CA SER A 7 -1.50 18.83 5.00
C SER A 7 -0.36 18.23 4.17
N GLY A 8 0.39 17.32 4.79
CA GLY A 8 1.52 16.60 4.18
C GLY A 8 2.83 17.41 4.11
N ASN A 9 3.95 16.68 4.11
CA ASN A 9 5.31 17.28 4.08
C ASN A 9 5.97 17.22 2.70
N THR A 10 5.43 16.40 1.79
CA THR A 10 5.99 16.18 0.45
C THR A 10 4.93 16.50 -0.60
N ILE A 11 4.10 15.53 -0.93
CA ILE A 11 3.17 15.56 -2.06
C ILE A 11 2.00 16.49 -1.75
N GLY A 12 1.51 16.50 -0.51
CA GLY A 12 0.42 17.38 -0.11
C GLY A 12 0.70 18.88 -0.30
N ARG A 13 1.98 19.27 -0.36
CA ARG A 13 2.41 20.65 -0.61
C ARG A 13 2.88 20.90 -2.05
N LYS A 14 2.99 19.88 -2.89
CA LYS A 14 3.49 19.96 -4.28
C LYS A 14 2.35 19.99 -5.30
N GLY A 15 2.67 20.41 -6.52
CA GLY A 15 1.71 20.46 -7.61
C GLY A 15 0.67 21.59 -7.49
N PRO A 16 -0.28 21.65 -8.44
CA PRO A 16 -1.26 22.72 -8.53
C PRO A 16 -2.39 22.58 -7.49
N LYS A 17 -2.55 21.40 -6.89
CA LYS A 17 -3.54 21.08 -5.85
C LYS A 17 -2.83 20.74 -4.55
N LYS A 18 -3.25 21.34 -3.44
CA LYS A 18 -2.72 21.05 -2.10
C LYS A 18 -3.63 20.09 -1.36
N SER A 19 -3.07 19.23 -0.52
CA SER A 19 -3.86 18.44 0.44
C SER A 19 -4.21 19.33 1.63
N HIS A 20 -5.35 19.05 2.25
CA HIS A 20 -5.83 19.86 3.36
C HIS A 20 -6.25 19.00 4.53
N ASP A 21 -5.88 19.45 5.73
CA ASP A 21 -6.45 18.99 6.99
C ASP A 21 -7.57 19.96 7.37
N ILE A 22 -8.74 19.43 7.69
CA ILE A 22 -9.95 20.22 7.96
C ILE A 22 -10.41 19.93 9.38
N PHE A 23 -10.38 20.96 10.22
CA PHE A 23 -10.77 20.88 11.62
C PHE A 23 -12.10 21.56 11.89
N PHE A 24 -12.89 20.95 12.77
CA PHE A 24 -14.18 21.43 13.23
C PHE A 24 -14.11 21.82 14.70
N THR A 25 -14.84 22.88 15.07
CA THR A 25 -14.96 23.28 16.47
C THR A 25 -15.70 22.20 17.28
N ARG A 26 -15.34 22.05 18.56
CA ARG A 26 -15.87 20.97 19.44
C ARG A 26 -17.39 20.91 19.54
N ASP A 27 -18.06 22.05 19.37
CA ASP A 27 -19.51 22.18 19.43
C ASP A 27 -20.21 21.86 18.10
N HIS A 28 -19.47 21.76 16.99
CA HIS A 28 -20.01 21.57 15.64
C HIS A 28 -19.15 20.61 14.78
N TRP A 29 -18.96 19.38 15.26
CA TRP A 29 -18.30 18.32 14.49
C TRP A 29 -19.03 18.00 13.18
N PHE A 30 -18.26 17.59 12.17
CA PHE A 30 -18.77 17.17 10.87
C PHE A 30 -19.57 15.88 11.01
N GLU A 31 -20.74 15.84 10.37
CA GLU A 31 -21.54 14.62 10.24
C GLU A 31 -21.41 14.08 8.82
N LEU A 32 -20.74 12.93 8.70
CA LEU A 32 -20.64 12.20 7.45
C LEU A 32 -21.75 11.16 7.41
N GLN A 33 -22.61 11.23 6.40
CA GLN A 33 -23.56 10.17 6.08
C GLN A 33 -22.99 9.29 4.96
N VAL A 34 -22.82 8.00 5.21
CA VAL A 34 -22.43 7.00 4.21
C VAL A 34 -23.45 5.87 4.22
N GLY A 35 -24.33 5.86 3.22
CA GLY A 35 -25.50 4.98 3.25
C GLY A 35 -26.38 5.29 4.47
N ASP A 36 -26.58 4.27 5.31
CA ASP A 36 -27.35 4.36 6.56
C ASP A 36 -26.48 4.74 7.78
N GLU A 37 -25.15 4.74 7.64
CA GLU A 37 -24.23 5.12 8.72
C GLU A 37 -24.14 6.63 8.87
N ARG A 38 -24.15 7.11 10.11
CA ARG A 38 -23.86 8.51 10.47
C ARG A 38 -22.65 8.56 11.39
N LEU A 39 -21.56 9.12 10.88
CA LEU A 39 -20.29 9.26 11.59
C LEU A 39 -20.09 10.71 11.98
N ARG A 40 -19.59 10.95 13.20
CA ARG A 40 -19.21 12.28 13.67
C ARG A 40 -17.70 12.37 13.79
N MET A 41 -17.10 13.41 13.23
CA MET A 41 -15.65 13.61 13.24
C MET A 41 -15.29 15.07 13.49
N ASN A 42 -14.26 15.27 14.30
CA ASN A 42 -13.70 16.59 14.59
C ASN A 42 -12.68 17.03 13.53
N ASP A 43 -12.13 16.09 12.76
CA ASP A 43 -11.19 16.36 11.67
C ASP A 43 -11.24 15.28 10.58
N PHE A 44 -10.84 15.69 9.37
CA PHE A 44 -10.52 14.78 8.27
C PHE A 44 -9.54 15.45 7.31
N ASP A 45 -8.81 14.61 6.58
CA ASP A 45 -7.93 15.02 5.50
C ASP A 45 -8.66 14.90 4.15
N ILE A 46 -8.42 15.85 3.25
CA ILE A 46 -8.59 15.68 1.80
C ILE A 46 -7.22 15.64 1.14
N ILE A 47 -6.84 14.46 0.68
CA ILE A 47 -5.55 14.21 0.05
C ILE A 47 -5.67 14.48 -1.45
N GLN A 48 -4.76 15.30 -1.94
CA GLN A 48 -4.71 15.65 -3.35
C GLN A 48 -4.39 14.41 -4.19
N ASP A 49 -5.08 14.30 -5.33
CA ASP A 49 -5.01 13.15 -6.22
C ASP A 49 -4.32 13.48 -7.56
N TYR A 50 -3.65 14.64 -7.66
CA TYR A 50 -3.03 15.11 -8.91
C TYR A 50 -1.92 14.17 -9.40
N PHE A 51 -1.04 13.74 -8.50
CA PHE A 51 0.00 12.77 -8.84
C PHE A 51 -0.49 11.33 -8.83
N ASN A 52 -1.67 11.07 -8.24
CA ASN A 52 -2.34 9.79 -8.33
C ASN A 52 -3.31 9.84 -9.52
N ARG A 53 -2.77 9.71 -10.73
CA ARG A 53 -3.49 10.11 -11.94
C ARG A 53 -4.78 9.32 -12.24
N SER A 54 -5.00 8.14 -11.63
CA SER A 54 -6.29 7.44 -11.69
C SER A 54 -7.30 7.91 -10.64
N LYS A 55 -6.87 8.70 -9.65
CA LYS A 55 -7.63 9.31 -8.55
C LYS A 55 -8.20 8.34 -7.51
N MET A 56 -7.99 7.05 -7.71
CA MET A 56 -8.60 5.98 -6.90
C MET A 56 -7.63 5.17 -6.04
N ARG A 57 -6.30 5.23 -6.25
CA ARG A 57 -5.38 4.30 -5.54
C ARG A 57 -5.41 4.43 -4.01
N ILE A 58 -5.58 5.63 -3.46
CA ILE A 58 -5.66 5.84 -2.01
C ILE A 58 -6.96 5.22 -1.45
N PRO A 59 -8.15 5.59 -1.94
CA PRO A 59 -9.40 4.92 -1.56
C PRO A 59 -9.37 3.40 -1.75
N LEU A 60 -8.93 2.92 -2.92
CA LEU A 60 -8.92 1.50 -3.27
C LEU A 60 -8.01 0.70 -2.33
N ALA A 61 -6.85 1.24 -1.93
CA ALA A 61 -5.99 0.60 -0.96
C ALA A 61 -6.67 0.51 0.43
N HIS A 62 -7.24 1.60 0.94
CA HIS A 62 -7.99 1.57 2.20
C HIS A 62 -9.17 0.57 2.15
N GLN A 63 -9.93 0.56 1.06
CA GLN A 63 -11.03 -0.40 0.84
C GLN A 63 -10.52 -1.84 0.83
N THR A 64 -9.36 -2.11 0.22
CA THR A 64 -8.73 -3.44 0.23
C THR A 64 -8.40 -3.90 1.65
N PHE A 65 -7.73 -3.06 2.43
CA PHE A 65 -7.38 -3.39 3.81
C PHE A 65 -8.63 -3.61 4.68
N ARG A 66 -9.67 -2.79 4.50
CA ARG A 66 -10.94 -2.97 5.19
C ARG A 66 -11.64 -4.28 4.79
N ALA A 67 -11.67 -4.60 3.49
CA ALA A 67 -12.29 -5.82 2.97
C ALA A 67 -11.60 -7.09 3.50
N MET A 68 -10.28 -7.07 3.67
CA MET A 68 -9.54 -8.18 4.28
C MET A 68 -9.56 -8.18 5.82
N GLY A 69 -10.32 -7.28 6.46
CA GLY A 69 -10.45 -7.22 7.91
C GLY A 69 -9.27 -6.59 8.66
N THR A 70 -8.44 -5.78 7.99
CA THR A 70 -7.43 -4.95 8.67
C THR A 70 -8.03 -3.57 8.97
N PRO A 71 -8.03 -3.11 10.24
CA PRO A 71 -8.54 -1.79 10.56
C PRO A 71 -7.70 -0.70 9.88
N THR A 72 -8.36 0.22 9.17
CA THR A 72 -7.71 1.30 8.44
C THR A 72 -8.67 2.48 8.24
N HIS A 73 -8.13 3.64 7.89
CA HIS A 73 -8.94 4.83 7.63
C HIS A 73 -10.04 4.59 6.61
N ARG A 74 -11.16 5.28 6.80
CA ARG A 74 -12.19 5.37 5.77
C ARG A 74 -11.69 6.31 4.68
N SER A 75 -11.75 5.87 3.42
CA SER A 75 -11.37 6.70 2.29
C SER A 75 -12.24 6.46 1.07
N PHE A 76 -12.59 7.54 0.38
CA PHE A 76 -13.38 7.56 -0.85
C PHE A 76 -13.10 8.86 -1.62
N PRO A 77 -13.32 8.90 -2.94
CA PRO A 77 -13.17 10.13 -3.70
C PRO A 77 -14.27 11.15 -3.38
N VAL A 78 -13.94 12.44 -3.39
CA VAL A 78 -14.87 13.54 -3.14
C VAL A 78 -14.71 14.67 -4.15
N ARG A 79 -15.82 15.32 -4.52
CA ARG A 79 -15.86 16.61 -5.20
C ARG A 79 -15.76 17.72 -4.16
N VAL A 80 -14.81 18.62 -4.36
CA VAL A 80 -14.67 19.82 -3.52
C VAL A 80 -15.11 21.04 -4.33
N GLU A 81 -15.98 21.86 -3.73
CA GLU A 81 -16.35 23.18 -4.23
C GLU A 81 -15.85 24.26 -3.28
N ARG A 82 -15.38 25.37 -3.84
CA ARG A 82 -14.89 26.52 -3.08
C ARG A 82 -15.49 27.79 -3.67
N ASN A 83 -16.11 28.60 -2.81
CA ASN A 83 -16.80 29.83 -3.20
C ASN A 83 -17.89 29.63 -4.29
N GLY A 84 -18.58 28.48 -4.26
CA GLY A 84 -19.63 28.14 -5.22
C GLY A 84 -19.13 27.62 -6.58
N GLU A 85 -17.83 27.40 -6.73
CA GLU A 85 -17.22 26.87 -7.96
C GLU A 85 -16.51 25.55 -7.72
N PHE A 86 -16.43 24.71 -8.76
CA PHE A 86 -15.66 23.47 -8.72
C PHE A 86 -14.20 23.75 -8.37
N HIS A 87 -13.74 23.19 -7.25
CA HIS A 87 -12.35 23.28 -6.85
C HIS A 87 -11.55 22.14 -7.46
N GLY A 88 -11.94 20.88 -7.22
CA GLY A 88 -11.24 19.70 -7.71
C GLY A 88 -11.76 18.41 -7.08
N THR A 89 -11.21 17.29 -7.52
CA THR A 89 -11.40 15.96 -6.90
C THR A 89 -10.33 15.68 -5.83
N TYR A 90 -10.67 14.95 -4.78
CA TYR A 90 -9.73 14.61 -3.70
C TYR A 90 -10.03 13.21 -3.17
N ALA A 91 -9.06 12.57 -2.53
CA ALA A 91 -9.31 11.42 -1.68
C ALA A 91 -9.61 11.90 -0.26
N PHE A 92 -10.83 11.66 0.22
CA PHE A 92 -11.17 11.86 1.63
C PHE A 92 -10.47 10.80 2.49
N VAL A 93 -9.99 11.16 3.68
CA VAL A 93 -9.44 10.26 4.70
C VAL A 93 -9.88 10.76 6.08
N ASN A 94 -10.60 9.95 6.88
CA ASN A 94 -11.03 10.37 8.22
C ASN A 94 -9.83 10.61 9.17
N GLY A 95 -10.00 11.50 10.16
CA GLY A 95 -8.93 11.85 11.12
C GLY A 95 -8.49 10.67 12.00
N GLY A 96 -7.19 10.58 12.31
CA GLY A 96 -6.63 9.51 13.14
C GLY A 96 -6.70 9.82 14.63
N ASN A 97 -7.85 9.56 15.25
CA ASN A 97 -8.20 9.95 16.62
C ASN A 97 -9.09 8.88 17.30
N GLU A 98 -9.66 9.20 18.47
CA GLU A 98 -10.53 8.31 19.24
C GLU A 98 -11.79 7.87 18.45
N GLN A 99 -12.39 8.76 17.66
CA GLN A 99 -13.58 8.46 16.84
C GLN A 99 -13.25 7.50 15.70
N PHE A 100 -12.05 7.60 15.14
CA PHE A 100 -11.54 6.63 14.16
C PHE A 100 -11.41 5.23 14.77
N LEU A 101 -10.95 5.12 16.02
CA LEU A 101 -10.90 3.83 16.71
C LEU A 101 -12.30 3.27 16.95
N GLU A 102 -13.22 4.10 17.43
CA GLU A 102 -14.62 3.72 17.65
C GLU A 102 -15.28 3.22 16.35
N GLU A 103 -15.04 3.90 15.22
CA GLU A 103 -15.55 3.47 13.90
C GLU A 103 -15.04 2.08 13.51
N LEU A 104 -13.80 1.74 13.91
CA LEU A 104 -13.18 0.45 13.63
C LEU A 104 -13.60 -0.65 14.61
N GLY A 105 -14.46 -0.35 15.60
CA GLY A 105 -14.77 -1.26 16.70
C GLY A 105 -13.59 -1.48 17.64
N LEU A 106 -12.60 -0.60 17.61
CA LEU A 106 -11.46 -0.59 18.51
C LEU A 106 -11.76 0.31 19.71
N SER A 107 -11.10 0.07 20.84
CA SER A 107 -11.28 0.91 22.03
C SER A 107 -10.83 2.35 21.76
N PRO A 108 -11.69 3.38 21.95
CA PRO A 108 -11.28 4.79 21.85
C PRO A 108 -10.34 5.21 22.98
N GLU A 109 -10.32 4.45 24.08
CA GLU A 109 -9.41 4.65 25.23
C GLU A 109 -8.06 3.94 25.03
N ALA A 110 -7.81 3.34 23.87
CA ALA A 110 -6.52 2.75 23.53
C ALA A 110 -5.43 3.81 23.31
N ALA A 111 -4.15 3.43 23.45
CA ALA A 111 -3.06 4.29 23.03
C ALA A 111 -2.86 4.18 21.51
N LEU A 112 -2.85 5.33 20.82
CA LEU A 112 -2.63 5.43 19.38
C LEU A 112 -1.49 6.41 19.10
N TYR A 113 -0.53 5.98 18.30
CA TYR A 113 0.63 6.78 17.90
C TYR A 113 0.70 6.89 16.39
N LYS A 114 0.80 8.11 15.85
CA LYS A 114 1.18 8.33 14.44
C LYS A 114 2.70 8.23 14.32
N MET A 115 3.21 7.26 13.58
CA MET A 115 4.63 6.94 13.54
C MET A 115 5.31 7.50 12.29
N ARG A 116 6.15 8.54 12.43
CA ARG A 116 6.92 9.11 11.32
C ARG A 116 8.00 8.16 10.82
N TYR A 117 8.64 7.44 11.74
CA TYR A 117 9.72 6.50 11.43
C TYR A 117 9.30 5.03 11.60
N ALA A 118 7.99 4.76 11.69
CA ALA A 118 7.46 3.44 12.03
C ALA A 118 8.22 2.86 13.24
N PHE A 119 8.74 1.64 13.11
CA PHE A 119 9.56 0.98 14.13
C PHE A 119 11.04 0.94 13.75
N SER A 120 11.51 1.84 12.87
CA SER A 120 12.94 1.90 12.54
C SER A 120 13.77 2.63 13.60
N GLN A 121 13.13 3.46 14.41
CA GLN A 121 13.77 4.23 15.49
C GLN A 121 12.72 4.53 16.56
N GLN A 122 13.12 4.54 17.83
CA GLN A 122 12.28 4.97 18.96
C GLN A 122 12.22 6.50 19.06
N SER A 123 11.80 7.15 17.98
CA SER A 123 11.62 8.61 17.91
C SER A 123 10.67 8.97 16.76
N GLY A 124 10.31 10.25 16.63
CA GLY A 124 9.47 10.71 15.54
C GLY A 124 8.09 10.06 15.56
N PHE A 125 7.37 10.23 16.66
CA PHE A 125 5.98 9.80 16.79
C PHE A 125 5.16 10.90 17.45
N LYS A 126 3.86 10.90 17.17
CA LYS A 126 2.88 11.77 17.83
C LYS A 126 1.83 10.90 18.49
N LYS A 127 1.73 10.99 19.82
CA LYS A 127 0.64 10.34 20.57
C LYS A 127 -0.67 11.06 20.25
N MET A 128 -1.62 10.34 19.70
CA MET A 128 -2.88 10.88 19.17
C MET A 128 -3.97 10.85 20.23
N THR A 129 -4.07 9.75 20.96
CA THR A 129 -5.02 9.51 22.06
C THR A 129 -4.28 9.41 23.40
N ARG A 130 -4.97 9.51 24.54
CA ARG A 130 -4.34 9.45 25.88
C ARG A 130 -3.13 10.36 26.07
N ARG A 131 -3.20 11.57 25.49
CA ARG A 131 -2.10 12.56 25.47
C ARG A 131 -1.68 13.10 26.85
N TYR A 132 -2.40 12.70 27.90
CA TYR A 132 -2.11 13.05 29.30
C TYR A 132 -1.14 12.07 29.97
N GLU A 133 -0.82 10.94 29.33
CA GLU A 133 0.16 9.95 29.80
C GLU A 133 1.48 10.11 29.06
N ASP A 134 2.57 9.63 29.67
CA ASP A 134 3.85 9.50 28.97
C ASP A 134 3.81 8.39 27.90
N ASN A 135 4.95 8.13 27.26
CA ASN A 135 5.06 7.15 26.17
C ASN A 135 5.75 5.85 26.61
N SER A 136 5.84 5.58 27.92
CA SER A 136 6.57 4.44 28.48
C SER A 136 6.08 3.08 27.95
N ASP A 137 4.81 3.00 27.54
CA ASP A 137 4.24 1.84 26.86
C ASP A 137 4.93 1.55 25.52
N LEU A 138 5.14 2.57 24.68
CA LEU A 138 5.83 2.45 23.40
C LEU A 138 7.31 2.17 23.62
N GLU A 139 7.95 2.78 24.63
CA GLU A 139 9.35 2.49 24.99
C GLU A 139 9.53 1.03 25.39
N ALA A 140 8.59 0.47 26.18
CA ALA A 140 8.59 -0.93 26.57
C ALA A 140 8.43 -1.88 25.37
N LEU A 141 7.63 -1.51 24.36
CA LEU A 141 7.51 -2.28 23.12
C LEU A 141 8.86 -2.39 22.40
N PHE A 142 9.57 -1.27 22.20
CA PHE A 142 10.89 -1.27 21.56
C PHE A 142 11.91 -2.09 22.37
N ALA A 143 11.93 -1.92 23.69
CA ALA A 143 12.83 -2.69 24.57
C ALA A 143 12.56 -4.21 24.49
N GLY A 144 11.32 -4.62 24.23
CA GLY A 144 10.94 -6.01 24.05
C GLY A 144 11.56 -6.66 22.81
N PHE A 145 11.79 -5.90 21.74
CA PHE A 145 12.47 -6.39 20.53
C PHE A 145 13.96 -6.68 20.78
N ASP A 146 14.56 -6.00 21.75
CA ASP A 146 15.99 -6.06 22.06
C ASP A 146 16.32 -6.95 23.28
N LEU A 147 15.36 -7.76 23.73
CA LEU A 147 15.61 -8.71 24.83
C LEU A 147 16.77 -9.67 24.50
N PRO A 148 17.57 -10.10 25.49
CA PRO A 148 18.89 -10.69 25.26
C PRO A 148 18.86 -12.08 24.64
N THR A 149 17.73 -12.80 24.71
CA THR A 149 17.61 -14.15 24.18
C THR A 149 16.46 -14.24 23.19
N GLU A 150 16.60 -15.12 22.19
CA GLU A 150 15.55 -15.40 21.22
C GLU A 150 14.26 -15.88 21.89
N LEU A 151 14.38 -16.75 22.90
CA LEU A 151 13.22 -17.22 23.68
C LEU A 151 12.50 -16.07 24.41
N ALA A 152 13.24 -15.12 24.99
CA ALA A 152 12.63 -13.97 25.66
C ALA A 152 11.94 -13.03 24.67
N ARG A 153 12.55 -12.78 23.50
CA ARG A 153 11.93 -11.99 22.43
C ARG A 153 10.66 -12.67 21.89
N ALA A 154 10.71 -13.98 21.65
CA ALA A 154 9.57 -14.76 21.20
C ALA A 154 8.40 -14.69 22.19
N ALA A 155 8.68 -14.93 23.48
CA ALA A 155 7.67 -14.84 24.54
C ALA A 155 7.07 -13.43 24.62
N PHE A 156 7.91 -12.39 24.61
CA PHE A 156 7.45 -11.00 24.64
C PHE A 156 6.53 -10.68 23.46
N LEU A 157 6.91 -11.05 22.23
CA LEU A 157 6.09 -10.79 21.05
C LEU A 157 4.74 -11.52 21.11
N LEU A 158 4.73 -12.77 21.60
CA LEU A 158 3.50 -13.55 21.75
C LEU A 158 2.56 -12.99 22.83
N ASP A 159 3.10 -12.38 23.88
CA ASP A 159 2.31 -11.80 24.98
C ASP A 159 1.86 -10.35 24.71
N HIS A 160 2.55 -9.63 23.82
CA HIS A 160 2.36 -8.18 23.64
C HIS A 160 2.01 -7.75 22.22
N VAL A 161 2.00 -8.63 21.22
CA VAL A 161 1.67 -8.25 19.84
C VAL A 161 0.54 -9.14 19.34
N ASN A 162 -0.48 -8.52 18.74
CA ASN A 162 -1.58 -9.23 18.13
C ASN A 162 -1.10 -9.89 16.83
N ILE A 163 -0.58 -11.11 16.93
CA ILE A 163 0.04 -11.85 15.81
C ILE A 163 -0.92 -12.00 14.62
N PRO A 164 -2.22 -12.36 14.79
CA PRO A 164 -3.15 -12.42 13.68
C PRO A 164 -3.33 -11.09 12.93
N ALA A 165 -3.45 -9.97 13.65
CA ALA A 165 -3.56 -8.64 13.04
C ALA A 165 -2.30 -8.28 12.23
N MET A 166 -1.12 -8.60 12.76
CA MET A 166 0.15 -8.35 12.06
C MET A 166 0.31 -9.24 10.81
N VAL A 167 -0.08 -10.52 10.88
CA VAL A 167 -0.11 -11.43 9.74
C VAL A 167 -1.04 -10.89 8.64
N ASN A 168 -2.22 -10.39 9.01
CA ASN A 168 -3.17 -9.80 8.08
C ASN A 168 -2.59 -8.52 7.44
N LEU A 169 -2.07 -7.60 8.25
CA LEU A 169 -1.44 -6.37 7.78
C LEU A 169 -0.36 -6.64 6.73
N LEU A 170 0.60 -7.52 7.03
CA LEU A 170 1.72 -7.81 6.13
C LEU A 170 1.24 -8.40 4.79
N ALA A 171 0.21 -9.24 4.82
CA ALA A 171 -0.41 -9.77 3.59
C ALA A 171 -1.02 -8.65 2.75
N GLY A 172 -1.70 -7.68 3.38
CA GLY A 172 -2.29 -6.52 2.70
C GLY A 172 -1.23 -5.58 2.12
N LEU A 173 -0.11 -5.39 2.83
CA LEU A 173 1.01 -4.56 2.37
C LEU A 173 1.63 -5.13 1.08
N VAL A 174 1.81 -6.45 1.03
CA VAL A 174 2.27 -7.11 -0.19
C VAL A 174 1.20 -7.04 -1.27
N LEU A 175 -0.06 -7.40 -0.99
CA LEU A 175 -1.13 -7.35 -2.00
C LEU A 175 -1.22 -5.98 -2.69
N THR A 176 -1.16 -4.90 -1.91
CA THR A 176 -1.28 -3.52 -2.41
C THR A 176 0.03 -2.88 -2.89
N SER A 177 1.15 -3.62 -2.84
CA SER A 177 2.51 -3.09 -3.08
C SER A 177 2.82 -1.82 -2.26
N HIS A 178 2.31 -1.72 -1.03
CA HIS A 178 2.54 -0.56 -0.17
C HIS A 178 3.91 -0.65 0.52
N GLU A 179 4.97 -0.38 -0.24
CA GLU A 179 6.35 -0.53 0.28
C GLU A 179 6.89 0.69 1.03
N ASP A 180 6.21 1.84 0.97
CA ASP A 180 6.57 3.02 1.77
C ASP A 180 6.06 2.90 3.23
N CYS A 181 5.34 1.82 3.55
CA CYS A 181 4.83 1.51 4.89
C CYS A 181 5.90 1.38 5.96
N CYS A 182 7.09 0.97 5.55
CA CYS A 182 7.77 0.06 6.44
C CYS A 182 8.80 0.82 7.29
N ASN A 183 9.08 2.07 6.95
CA ASN A 183 9.80 3.03 7.78
C ASN A 183 9.03 4.34 8.06
N ARG A 184 7.74 4.43 7.69
CA ARG A 184 6.83 5.59 7.86
C ARG A 184 5.38 5.15 7.63
N ASN A 185 4.41 6.07 7.58
CA ASN A 185 3.05 5.78 7.08
C ASN A 185 2.28 4.67 7.84
N LEU A 186 2.50 4.58 9.15
CA LEU A 186 1.82 3.64 10.03
C LEU A 186 1.35 4.33 11.32
N TYR A 187 0.28 3.81 11.90
CA TYR A 187 -0.04 4.03 13.31
C TYR A 187 0.32 2.79 14.13
N ALA A 188 0.79 3.00 15.36
CA ALA A 188 0.89 1.97 16.37
C ALA A 188 -0.30 2.09 17.32
N TYR A 189 -1.11 1.05 17.43
CA TYR A 189 -2.26 0.95 18.30
C TYR A 189 -1.97 -0.08 19.38
N ARG A 190 -2.24 0.27 20.64
CA ARG A 190 -2.21 -0.66 21.78
C ARG A 190 -3.59 -0.73 22.39
N ASP A 191 -4.15 -1.94 22.50
CA ASP A 191 -5.43 -2.16 23.19
C ASP A 191 -5.27 -2.02 24.71
N THR A 192 -5.04 -0.79 25.18
CA THR A 192 -4.53 -0.47 26.52
C THR A 192 -5.41 -1.01 27.65
N GLU A 193 -6.73 -0.86 27.52
CA GLU A 193 -7.72 -1.28 28.52
C GLU A 193 -8.24 -2.71 28.27
N GLY A 194 -7.86 -3.32 27.14
CA GLY A 194 -8.26 -4.67 26.74
C GLY A 194 -7.11 -5.66 26.84
N THR A 195 -6.66 -6.20 25.71
CA THR A 195 -5.64 -7.26 25.70
C THR A 195 -4.25 -6.76 26.08
N GLY A 196 -4.00 -5.45 25.99
CA GLY A 196 -2.68 -4.85 26.14
C GLY A 196 -1.74 -5.11 24.95
N GLU A 197 -2.23 -5.78 23.90
CA GLU A 197 -1.48 -6.12 22.71
C GLU A 197 -1.35 -4.93 21.74
N TRP A 198 -0.25 -4.91 21.02
CA TRP A 198 0.03 -3.98 19.95
C TRP A 198 -0.40 -4.55 18.59
N GLN A 199 -0.97 -3.67 17.76
CA GLN A 199 -1.14 -3.89 16.33
C GLN A 199 -0.83 -2.60 15.57
N VAL A 200 -0.65 -2.73 14.26
CA VAL A 200 -0.31 -1.62 13.39
C VAL A 200 -1.47 -1.35 12.44
N LEU A 201 -1.84 -0.07 12.32
CA LEU A 201 -2.88 0.39 11.39
C LEU A 201 -2.20 1.11 10.22
N PRO A 202 -2.46 0.71 8.95
CA PRO A 202 -1.77 1.29 7.82
C PRO A 202 -2.37 2.65 7.42
N TYR A 203 -1.52 3.54 6.91
CA TYR A 203 -1.86 4.91 6.54
C TYR A 203 -1.10 5.35 5.28
N ASP A 204 -1.52 6.47 4.68
CA ASP A 204 -0.84 7.14 3.56
C ASP A 204 -0.51 6.18 2.39
N PHE A 205 -1.54 5.61 1.80
CA PHE A 205 -1.43 4.69 0.65
C PHE A 205 -1.10 5.38 -0.67
N ASP A 206 -0.61 6.61 -0.62
CA ASP A 206 -0.36 7.39 -1.81
C ASP A 206 0.65 6.67 -2.72
N GLY A 207 1.66 5.97 -2.20
CA GLY A 207 2.65 5.19 -2.96
C GLY A 207 2.24 3.75 -3.36
N SER A 208 0.96 3.38 -3.24
CA SER A 208 0.51 2.00 -3.44
C SER A 208 -0.03 1.74 -4.86
N LEU A 209 -0.35 0.47 -5.15
CA LEU A 209 -1.06 0.07 -6.38
C LEU A 209 -0.41 0.57 -7.67
N GLY A 210 0.91 0.39 -7.76
CA GLY A 210 1.68 0.69 -8.97
C GLY A 210 2.18 2.12 -9.11
N ARG A 211 2.00 2.99 -8.11
CA ARG A 211 2.41 4.40 -8.20
C ARG A 211 3.88 4.62 -7.84
N GLY A 212 4.59 5.41 -8.66
CA GLY A 212 5.96 5.88 -8.42
C GLY A 212 6.12 7.17 -7.60
N GLY A 213 5.14 7.53 -6.78
CA GLY A 213 5.19 8.77 -6.01
C GLY A 213 5.00 10.01 -6.89
N HIS A 214 5.73 11.09 -6.59
CA HIS A 214 5.71 12.37 -7.35
C HIS A 214 6.98 12.62 -8.15
N THR A 215 7.92 11.67 -8.10
CA THR A 215 9.21 11.74 -8.80
C THR A 215 9.28 10.81 -10.00
N SER A 216 8.34 9.86 -10.11
CA SER A 216 8.22 8.91 -11.21
C SER A 216 6.78 8.78 -11.65
N ASP A 217 6.54 9.05 -12.92
CA ASP A 217 5.25 8.96 -13.60
C ASP A 217 5.07 7.62 -14.35
N THR A 218 6.00 6.69 -14.14
CA THR A 218 5.94 5.33 -14.67
C THR A 218 5.24 4.41 -13.68
N LEU A 219 4.64 3.33 -14.20
CA LEU A 219 4.10 2.25 -13.38
C LEU A 219 5.23 1.59 -12.59
N GLN A 220 5.00 1.25 -11.32
CA GLN A 220 6.00 0.64 -10.45
C GLN A 220 5.53 -0.72 -9.93
N LEU A 221 6.13 -1.81 -10.41
CA LEU A 221 5.85 -3.17 -9.92
C LEU A 221 6.72 -3.49 -8.71
N ARG A 222 6.44 -2.80 -7.61
CA ARG A 222 7.09 -2.98 -6.32
C ARG A 222 6.66 -4.30 -5.65
N SER A 223 7.54 -4.86 -4.82
CA SER A 223 7.41 -6.14 -4.11
C SER A 223 7.16 -7.32 -5.04
N VAL A 224 8.21 -7.71 -5.76
CA VAL A 224 8.22 -8.93 -6.56
C VAL A 224 8.10 -10.14 -5.63
N GLY A 225 7.15 -11.02 -5.91
CA GLY A 225 6.95 -12.25 -5.15
C GLY A 225 6.22 -12.06 -3.82
N VAL A 226 6.28 -13.10 -3.00
CA VAL A 226 5.46 -13.25 -1.79
C VAL A 226 6.13 -12.73 -0.52
N ASP A 227 7.35 -12.19 -0.61
CA ASP A 227 8.08 -11.69 0.56
C ASP A 227 7.67 -10.27 0.93
N PHE A 228 7.39 -10.05 2.21
CA PHE A 228 7.29 -8.69 2.75
C PHE A 228 8.69 -8.18 3.06
N HIS A 229 8.95 -6.91 2.73
CA HIS A 229 10.22 -6.27 3.04
C HIS A 229 10.09 -5.45 4.33
N SER A 230 10.85 -5.80 5.38
CA SER A 230 10.83 -5.04 6.63
C SER A 230 11.35 -3.61 6.46
N ARG A 231 12.30 -3.36 5.53
CA ARG A 231 12.91 -2.04 5.25
C ARG A 231 13.37 -1.29 6.51
N GLY A 232 13.94 -2.04 7.45
CA GLY A 232 14.41 -1.50 8.74
C GLY A 232 13.32 -1.38 9.81
N ASN A 233 12.11 -1.89 9.57
CA ASN A 233 11.09 -2.03 10.61
C ASN A 233 11.49 -3.11 11.62
N SER A 234 11.88 -2.70 12.83
CA SER A 234 12.32 -3.65 13.87
C SER A 234 11.20 -4.59 14.31
N LEU A 235 9.96 -4.12 14.41
CA LEU A 235 8.81 -4.97 14.75
C LEU A 235 8.60 -6.07 13.71
N PHE A 236 8.57 -5.73 12.41
CA PHE A 236 8.36 -6.74 11.36
C PHE A 236 9.51 -7.74 11.30
N ALA A 237 10.75 -7.27 11.46
CA ALA A 237 11.92 -8.14 11.54
C ALA A 237 11.88 -9.06 12.77
N ALA A 238 11.46 -8.53 13.93
CA ALA A 238 11.34 -9.29 15.16
C ALA A 238 10.26 -10.38 15.06
N LEU A 239 9.13 -10.07 14.44
CA LEU A 239 8.06 -11.04 14.16
C LEU A 239 8.55 -12.20 13.29
N ASP A 240 9.19 -11.91 12.15
CA ASP A 240 9.68 -12.94 11.24
C ASP A 240 10.76 -13.82 11.88
N ALA A 241 11.67 -13.20 12.63
CA ALA A 241 12.83 -13.89 13.20
C ALA A 241 12.52 -14.66 14.49
N ASN A 242 11.57 -14.21 15.32
CA ASN A 242 11.40 -14.74 16.67
C ASN A 242 10.04 -15.38 16.94
N VAL A 243 8.99 -15.12 16.15
CA VAL A 243 7.67 -15.74 16.38
C VAL A 243 7.60 -17.10 15.68
N PRO A 244 7.47 -18.22 16.42
CA PRO A 244 7.46 -19.55 15.82
C PRO A 244 6.33 -19.72 14.82
N GLY A 245 6.68 -20.12 13.59
CA GLY A 245 5.71 -20.36 12.52
C GLY A 245 5.11 -19.09 11.89
N PHE A 246 5.59 -17.90 12.24
CA PHE A 246 5.08 -16.62 11.69
C PHE A 246 5.04 -16.60 10.17
N ARG A 247 6.15 -16.94 9.52
CA ARG A 247 6.24 -17.01 8.06
C ARG A 247 5.21 -17.94 7.44
N SER A 248 4.90 -19.07 8.08
CA SER A 248 3.87 -20.00 7.60
C SER A 248 2.46 -19.43 7.77
N MET A 249 2.18 -18.72 8.87
CA MET A 249 0.90 -18.01 9.06
C MET A 249 0.72 -16.91 8.03
N TYR A 250 1.76 -16.10 7.84
CA TYR A 250 1.83 -15.05 6.84
C TYR A 250 1.57 -15.58 5.41
N LEU A 251 2.30 -16.59 4.95
CA LEU A 251 2.15 -17.11 3.59
C LEU A 251 0.75 -17.71 3.34
N ARG A 252 0.17 -18.39 4.34
CA ARG A 252 -1.22 -18.89 4.24
C ARG A 252 -2.22 -17.75 4.15
N ARG A 253 -2.06 -16.71 4.96
CA ARG A 253 -2.95 -15.55 4.91
C ARG A 253 -2.78 -14.79 3.60
N LEU A 254 -1.56 -14.58 3.13
CA LEU A 254 -1.28 -14.01 1.83
C LEU A 254 -2.01 -14.79 0.75
N ARG A 255 -1.85 -16.12 0.70
CA ARG A 255 -2.57 -16.94 -0.29
C ARG A 255 -4.08 -16.74 -0.25
N THR A 256 -4.65 -16.72 0.96
CA THR A 256 -6.10 -16.50 1.16
C THR A 256 -6.54 -15.15 0.58
N VAL A 257 -5.83 -14.05 0.91
CA VAL A 257 -6.22 -12.72 0.42
C VAL A 257 -5.95 -12.54 -1.07
N LEU A 258 -4.95 -13.24 -1.62
CA LEU A 258 -4.76 -13.30 -3.06
C LEU A 258 -5.96 -13.98 -3.71
N ASP A 259 -6.38 -15.15 -3.22
CA ASP A 259 -7.49 -15.92 -3.78
C ASP A 259 -8.82 -15.14 -3.68
N GLU A 260 -9.04 -14.44 -2.58
CA GLU A 260 -10.26 -13.65 -2.35
C GLU A 260 -10.32 -12.35 -3.17
N PHE A 261 -9.22 -11.58 -3.23
CA PHE A 261 -9.26 -10.20 -3.76
C PHE A 261 -8.51 -10.01 -5.07
N LEU A 262 -7.38 -10.70 -5.29
CA LEU A 262 -6.61 -10.57 -6.52
C LEU A 262 -7.02 -11.59 -7.59
N GLN A 263 -7.43 -12.78 -7.17
CA GLN A 263 -7.78 -13.95 -7.98
C GLN A 263 -6.64 -14.45 -8.90
N PRO A 264 -6.52 -15.76 -9.21
CA PRO A 264 -5.42 -16.28 -10.04
C PRO A 264 -5.50 -15.86 -11.51
N PRO A 265 -4.38 -15.92 -12.27
CA PRO A 265 -4.41 -15.72 -13.72
C PRO A 265 -5.46 -16.61 -14.40
N GLY A 266 -6.17 -16.08 -15.40
CA GLY A 266 -7.23 -16.81 -16.10
C GLY A 266 -8.62 -16.76 -15.43
N THR A 267 -8.74 -16.10 -14.28
CA THR A 267 -10.06 -15.82 -13.68
C THR A 267 -10.93 -15.00 -14.64
N PRO A 268 -12.21 -15.36 -14.86
CA PRO A 268 -13.14 -14.60 -15.69
C PRO A 268 -13.26 -13.14 -15.25
N ALA A 269 -13.44 -12.22 -16.20
CA ALA A 269 -13.42 -10.79 -15.92
C ALA A 269 -14.52 -10.36 -14.94
N GLU A 270 -15.66 -11.04 -14.97
CA GLU A 270 -16.80 -10.84 -14.06
C GLU A 270 -16.55 -11.30 -12.63
N ASP A 271 -15.48 -12.07 -12.36
CA ASP A 271 -15.12 -12.56 -11.02
C ASP A 271 -13.95 -11.77 -10.41
N LEU A 272 -13.36 -10.82 -11.16
CA LEU A 272 -12.20 -10.04 -10.74
C LEU A 272 -12.59 -8.89 -9.81
N TRP A 273 -12.31 -9.03 -8.51
CA TRP A 273 -12.74 -8.07 -7.50
C TRP A 273 -12.13 -6.67 -7.68
N PHE A 274 -10.80 -6.56 -7.85
CA PHE A 274 -10.16 -5.25 -8.02
C PHE A 274 -10.69 -4.51 -9.26
N GLU A 275 -10.84 -5.22 -10.37
CA GLU A 275 -11.32 -4.68 -11.62
C GLU A 275 -12.78 -4.20 -11.49
N GLN A 276 -13.65 -4.92 -10.76
CA GLN A 276 -15.00 -4.42 -10.41
C GLN A 276 -14.96 -3.15 -9.56
N GLN A 277 -14.13 -3.10 -8.51
CA GLN A 277 -14.00 -1.92 -7.64
C GLN A 277 -13.48 -0.70 -8.42
N ILE A 278 -12.56 -0.91 -9.36
CA ILE A 278 -12.08 0.13 -10.28
C ILE A 278 -13.21 0.63 -11.17
N ASP A 279 -13.97 -0.28 -11.78
CA ASP A 279 -15.05 0.08 -12.71
C ASP A 279 -16.15 0.88 -11.98
N GLU A 280 -16.54 0.45 -10.78
CA GLU A 280 -17.50 1.16 -9.93
C GLU A 280 -16.99 2.56 -9.53
N MET A 281 -15.74 2.68 -9.08
CA MET A 281 -15.18 3.96 -8.66
C MET A 281 -14.95 4.89 -9.84
N ALA A 282 -14.53 4.37 -11.00
CA ALA A 282 -14.38 5.12 -12.23
C ALA A 282 -15.72 5.69 -12.69
N GLN A 283 -16.79 4.90 -12.65
CA GLN A 283 -18.13 5.37 -13.01
C GLN A 283 -18.58 6.56 -12.14
N GLN A 284 -18.32 6.50 -10.83
CA GLN A 284 -18.66 7.59 -9.91
C GLN A 284 -17.79 8.83 -10.10
N LEU A 285 -16.49 8.63 -10.38
CA LEU A 285 -15.50 9.70 -10.53
C LEU A 285 -15.59 10.44 -11.88
N ALA A 286 -16.04 9.79 -12.95
CA ALA A 286 -15.85 10.28 -14.31
C ALA A 286 -16.28 11.74 -14.56
N PRO A 287 -17.47 12.22 -14.10
CA PRO A 287 -17.87 13.61 -14.33
C PRO A 287 -16.91 14.62 -13.71
N ASP A 288 -16.48 14.37 -12.47
CA ASP A 288 -15.63 15.30 -11.72
C ASP A 288 -14.15 15.14 -12.08
N ALA A 289 -13.71 13.94 -12.46
CA ALA A 289 -12.34 13.68 -12.89
C ALA A 289 -12.02 14.39 -14.22
N LEU A 290 -12.99 14.48 -15.13
CA LEU A 290 -12.85 15.22 -16.38
C LEU A 290 -12.75 16.74 -16.14
N LEU A 291 -13.59 17.29 -15.25
CA LEU A 291 -13.51 18.70 -14.84
C LEU A 291 -12.17 19.00 -14.15
N ASP A 292 -11.68 18.08 -13.32
CA ASP A 292 -10.38 18.21 -12.66
C ASP A 292 -9.23 18.22 -13.68
N TYR A 293 -9.28 17.32 -14.66
CA TYR A 293 -8.29 17.25 -15.73
C TYR A 293 -8.32 18.48 -16.64
N GLU A 294 -9.51 19.00 -16.99
CA GLU A 294 -9.64 20.26 -17.75
C GLU A 294 -9.02 21.44 -16.99
N LYS A 295 -9.23 21.50 -15.68
CA LYS A 295 -8.75 22.60 -14.83
C LYS A 295 -7.26 22.54 -14.52
N TYR A 296 -6.73 21.35 -14.23
CA TYR A 296 -5.37 21.17 -13.71
C TYR A 296 -4.41 20.50 -14.68
N GLY A 297 -4.91 19.93 -15.78
CA GLY A 297 -4.15 19.03 -16.65
C GLY A 297 -3.83 17.70 -15.95
N GLY A 298 -2.91 16.94 -16.54
CA GLY A 298 -2.30 15.78 -15.91
C GLY A 298 -0.79 15.96 -15.71
N TRP A 299 -0.17 14.92 -15.17
CA TRP A 299 1.22 14.94 -14.74
C TRP A 299 2.11 13.93 -15.49
N GLY A 300 3.37 14.31 -15.72
CA GLY A 300 4.38 13.51 -16.40
C GLY A 300 4.13 13.39 -17.90
N THR A 301 4.23 12.16 -18.41
CA THR A 301 3.76 11.67 -19.72
C THR A 301 2.34 12.09 -20.08
N ASN A 302 1.59 12.63 -19.11
CA ASN A 302 0.29 13.27 -19.24
C ASN A 302 -0.77 12.45 -20.01
N PRO A 303 -0.99 11.15 -19.70
CA PRO A 303 -2.11 10.44 -20.29
C PRO A 303 -3.42 10.99 -19.74
N THR A 304 -4.48 10.88 -20.53
CA THR A 304 -5.84 11.21 -20.12
C THR A 304 -6.27 10.40 -18.90
N TRP A 305 -7.23 10.91 -18.13
CA TRP A 305 -7.75 10.17 -16.96
C TRP A 305 -8.27 8.76 -17.31
N PRO A 306 -9.04 8.53 -18.40
CA PRO A 306 -9.44 7.17 -18.80
C PRO A 306 -8.26 6.23 -19.08
N GLU A 307 -7.18 6.72 -19.70
CA GLU A 307 -5.96 5.94 -19.90
C GLU A 307 -5.31 5.55 -18.56
N GLN A 308 -5.37 6.42 -17.55
CA GLN A 308 -4.85 6.12 -16.22
C GLN A 308 -5.66 5.07 -15.46
N VAL A 309 -6.98 5.06 -15.65
CA VAL A 309 -7.84 3.98 -15.16
C VAL A 309 -7.46 2.67 -15.86
N ASN A 310 -7.28 2.69 -17.18
CA ASN A 310 -6.87 1.52 -17.96
C ASN A 310 -5.49 0.97 -17.56
N ILE A 311 -4.50 1.82 -17.26
CA ILE A 311 -3.20 1.37 -16.76
C ILE A 311 -3.36 0.61 -15.43
N LEU A 312 -4.14 1.15 -14.50
CA LEU A 312 -4.38 0.48 -13.22
C LEU A 312 -5.11 -0.86 -13.43
N ARG A 313 -6.18 -0.85 -14.22
CA ARG A 313 -7.05 -2.00 -14.46
C ARG A 313 -6.42 -3.10 -15.29
N ASN A 314 -5.84 -2.74 -16.44
CA ASN A 314 -5.46 -3.68 -17.50
C ASN A 314 -3.94 -3.93 -17.57
N GLU A 315 -3.13 -3.15 -16.85
CA GLU A 315 -1.68 -3.36 -16.79
C GLU A 315 -1.23 -3.75 -15.38
N TYR A 316 -1.52 -2.92 -14.36
CA TYR A 316 -1.03 -3.16 -13.01
C TYR A 316 -1.57 -4.45 -12.39
N PHE A 317 -2.89 -4.64 -12.31
CA PHE A 317 -3.46 -5.81 -11.64
C PHE A 317 -3.14 -7.14 -12.34
N PRO A 318 -3.20 -7.25 -13.68
CA PRO A 318 -2.72 -8.45 -14.39
C PRO A 318 -1.25 -8.76 -14.10
N ARG A 319 -0.38 -7.74 -14.05
CA ARG A 319 1.04 -7.87 -13.66
C ARG A 319 1.21 -8.30 -12.21
N ARG A 320 0.48 -7.67 -11.29
CA ARG A 320 0.50 -8.01 -9.87
C ARG A 320 0.10 -9.46 -9.65
N ARG A 321 -0.93 -9.91 -10.35
CA ARG A 321 -1.44 -11.28 -10.32
C ARG A 321 -0.36 -12.27 -10.72
N VAL A 322 0.33 -12.05 -11.82
CA VAL A 322 1.44 -12.93 -12.22
C VAL A 322 2.59 -12.93 -11.22
N LEU A 323 2.99 -11.77 -10.72
CA LEU A 323 4.08 -11.64 -9.75
C LEU A 323 3.79 -12.34 -8.41
N LEU A 324 2.52 -12.44 -8.01
CA LEU A 324 2.13 -13.01 -6.72
C LEU A 324 1.64 -14.46 -6.81
N TYR A 325 1.07 -14.86 -7.95
CA TYR A 325 0.55 -16.22 -8.15
C TYR A 325 1.51 -17.16 -8.83
N GLY A 326 2.33 -16.65 -9.74
CA GLY A 326 3.12 -17.53 -10.57
C GLY A 326 4.60 -17.25 -10.46
N LEU A 327 5.33 -17.97 -11.29
CA LEU A 327 6.76 -17.94 -11.29
C LEU A 327 7.22 -16.98 -12.40
N VAL A 328 8.06 -16.00 -12.07
CA VAL A 328 8.78 -15.22 -13.09
C VAL A 328 9.82 -16.16 -13.70
N GLY A 329 9.85 -16.25 -15.02
CA GLY A 329 10.60 -17.28 -15.76
C GLY A 329 9.79 -18.55 -16.10
N ASP A 330 8.56 -18.72 -15.61
CA ASP A 330 7.64 -19.77 -16.08
C ASP A 330 6.90 -19.22 -17.31
N MET A 331 7.54 -19.41 -18.47
CA MET A 331 7.13 -18.86 -19.76
C MET A 331 6.04 -19.69 -20.42
N ASP A 332 5.88 -20.96 -20.06
CA ASP A 332 4.82 -21.81 -20.58
C ASP A 332 3.57 -21.90 -19.68
N LEU A 333 3.62 -21.28 -18.50
CA LEU A 333 2.58 -21.26 -17.46
C LEU A 333 2.30 -22.64 -16.84
N SER A 334 3.28 -23.54 -16.87
CA SER A 334 3.19 -24.89 -16.30
C SER A 334 3.20 -24.90 -14.77
N GLY A 335 3.64 -23.81 -14.13
CA GLY A 335 3.82 -23.72 -12.69
C GLY A 335 5.19 -24.22 -12.20
N THR A 336 6.11 -24.51 -13.12
CA THR A 336 7.52 -24.83 -12.87
C THR A 336 8.41 -23.93 -13.72
N ILE A 337 9.61 -23.62 -13.23
CA ILE A 337 10.63 -22.97 -14.06
C ILE A 337 11.69 -24.01 -14.39
N ASP A 338 11.75 -24.42 -15.65
CA ASP A 338 12.72 -25.39 -16.13
C ASP A 338 13.06 -25.16 -17.61
N ARG A 339 13.59 -26.19 -18.29
CA ARG A 339 14.07 -26.03 -19.66
C ARG A 339 12.94 -25.92 -20.68
N ASP A 340 11.73 -26.32 -20.32
CA ASP A 340 10.58 -26.26 -21.23
C ASP A 340 10.15 -24.80 -21.46
N ASP A 341 10.53 -23.88 -20.56
CA ASP A 341 10.30 -22.44 -20.69
C ASP A 341 11.15 -21.74 -21.77
N VAL A 342 12.25 -22.35 -22.22
CA VAL A 342 13.27 -21.66 -23.04
C VAL A 342 12.72 -21.23 -24.41
N ASP A 343 11.96 -22.11 -25.06
CA ASP A 343 11.38 -21.83 -26.37
C ASP A 343 10.33 -20.71 -26.28
N ASP A 344 9.57 -20.69 -25.19
CA ASP A 344 8.55 -19.68 -24.96
C ASP A 344 9.13 -18.35 -24.46
N PHE A 345 10.28 -18.36 -23.79
CA PHE A 345 11.09 -17.17 -23.55
C PHE A 345 11.56 -16.54 -24.86
N ALA A 346 12.13 -17.36 -25.75
CA ALA A 346 12.57 -16.92 -27.07
C ALA A 346 11.40 -16.43 -27.93
N LEU A 347 10.23 -17.10 -27.88
CA LEU A 347 9.00 -16.63 -28.51
C LEU A 347 8.55 -15.29 -27.94
N GLY A 348 8.64 -15.12 -26.62
CA GLY A 348 8.32 -13.90 -25.91
C GLY A 348 9.18 -12.70 -26.33
N LEU A 349 10.46 -12.93 -26.60
CA LEU A 349 11.41 -11.93 -27.11
C LEU A 349 11.17 -11.61 -28.60
N ALA A 350 11.05 -12.65 -29.43
CA ALA A 350 11.04 -12.50 -30.88
C ALA A 350 9.67 -12.11 -31.44
N ALA A 351 8.59 -12.58 -30.80
CA ALA A 351 7.22 -12.34 -31.24
C ALA A 351 6.24 -12.19 -30.05
N PRO A 352 6.33 -11.08 -29.28
CA PRO A 352 5.48 -10.85 -28.09
C PRO A 352 3.97 -11.02 -28.33
N ALA A 353 3.48 -10.59 -29.50
CA ALA A 353 2.07 -10.73 -29.87
C ALA A 353 1.66 -12.20 -30.10
N ALA A 354 2.56 -13.03 -30.63
CA ALA A 354 2.31 -14.46 -30.81
C ALA A 354 2.33 -15.21 -29.47
N TYR A 355 3.26 -14.85 -28.59
CA TYR A 355 3.26 -15.33 -27.21
C TYR A 355 1.94 -14.97 -26.51
N GLN A 356 1.52 -13.70 -26.59
CA GLN A 356 0.26 -13.25 -25.97
C GLN A 356 -0.96 -13.95 -26.55
N ALA A 357 -0.99 -14.20 -27.86
CA ALA A 357 -2.07 -14.97 -28.47
C ALA A 357 -2.09 -16.44 -27.98
N ARG A 358 -0.92 -17.02 -27.68
CA ARG A 358 -0.80 -18.40 -27.20
C ARG A 358 -1.19 -18.56 -25.73
N TYR A 359 -0.69 -17.67 -24.88
CA TYR A 359 -0.80 -17.81 -23.42
C TYR A 359 -1.83 -16.87 -22.78
N GLY A 360 -2.46 -15.99 -23.57
CA GLY A 360 -3.45 -15.03 -23.08
C GLY A 360 -2.85 -13.90 -22.23
N VAL A 361 -1.52 -13.83 -22.11
CA VAL A 361 -0.80 -12.84 -21.31
C VAL A 361 0.40 -12.27 -22.07
N PRO A 362 0.75 -10.98 -21.92
CA PRO A 362 1.97 -10.42 -22.50
C PRO A 362 3.22 -11.20 -22.09
N SER A 363 4.18 -11.38 -22.99
CA SER A 363 5.43 -12.09 -22.67
C SER A 363 6.26 -11.38 -21.60
N SER A 364 6.24 -10.05 -21.57
CA SER A 364 6.85 -9.23 -20.50
C SER A 364 6.17 -9.36 -19.13
N LEU A 365 5.15 -10.20 -19.02
CA LEU A 365 4.54 -10.55 -17.74
C LEU A 365 5.31 -11.64 -17.01
N ARG A 366 5.86 -12.61 -17.77
CA ARG A 366 6.59 -13.78 -17.26
C ARG A 366 8.09 -13.69 -17.51
N GLY A 367 8.48 -13.08 -18.62
CA GLY A 367 9.87 -13.01 -19.07
C GLY A 367 10.64 -11.79 -18.58
N ASP A 368 9.97 -10.81 -17.97
CA ASP A 368 10.64 -9.67 -17.30
C ASP A 368 11.27 -10.16 -16.00
N THR A 369 12.44 -10.79 -16.13
CA THR A 369 13.20 -11.37 -15.03
C THR A 369 14.12 -10.33 -14.38
N ASN A 370 14.33 -9.19 -15.05
CA ASN A 370 15.11 -8.08 -14.54
C ASN A 370 14.28 -7.06 -13.74
N TYR A 371 12.95 -7.05 -13.94
CA TYR A 371 11.91 -6.19 -13.35
C TYR A 371 11.90 -4.74 -13.84
N ASP A 372 12.28 -4.50 -15.10
CA ASP A 372 12.29 -3.16 -15.72
C ASP A 372 11.05 -2.88 -16.59
N LEU A 373 10.07 -3.79 -16.58
CA LEU A 373 8.80 -3.77 -17.33
C LEU A 373 8.92 -4.15 -18.80
N ARG A 374 10.09 -4.62 -19.24
CA ARG A 374 10.34 -5.09 -20.60
C ARG A 374 10.72 -6.56 -20.56
N LEU A 375 10.52 -7.21 -21.70
CA LEU A 375 11.18 -8.46 -21.99
C LEU A 375 12.14 -8.16 -23.13
N ASP A 376 13.42 -8.11 -22.82
CA ASP A 376 14.48 -7.88 -23.80
C ASP A 376 15.75 -8.70 -23.47
N PHE A 377 16.87 -8.37 -24.12
CA PHE A 377 18.09 -9.13 -23.96
C PHE A 377 18.69 -9.05 -22.55
N ASP A 378 18.32 -8.03 -21.76
CA ASP A 378 18.80 -7.85 -20.38
C ASP A 378 18.16 -8.86 -19.41
N ASP A 379 17.13 -9.60 -19.84
CA ASP A 379 16.47 -10.66 -19.07
C ASP A 379 17.13 -12.04 -19.22
N ILE A 380 17.93 -12.27 -20.28
CA ILE A 380 18.39 -13.62 -20.65
C ILE A 380 19.21 -14.27 -19.53
N ASP A 381 20.18 -13.56 -18.96
CA ASP A 381 21.09 -14.13 -17.97
C ASP A 381 20.34 -14.55 -16.69
N ARG A 382 19.33 -13.76 -16.29
CA ARG A 382 18.51 -14.05 -15.12
C ARG A 382 17.54 -15.18 -15.39
N PHE A 383 16.88 -15.19 -16.55
CA PHE A 383 16.05 -16.30 -16.99
C PHE A 383 16.83 -17.62 -16.97
N VAL A 384 18.04 -17.65 -17.52
CA VAL A 384 18.91 -18.83 -17.49
C VAL A 384 19.26 -19.25 -16.06
N ALA A 385 19.50 -18.31 -15.14
CA ALA A 385 19.74 -18.65 -13.73
C ALA A 385 18.52 -19.32 -13.08
N LEU A 386 17.31 -18.82 -13.36
CA LEU A 386 16.05 -19.36 -12.84
C LEU A 386 15.79 -20.79 -13.35
N VAL A 387 15.97 -21.03 -14.65
CA VAL A 387 15.88 -22.37 -15.27
C VAL A 387 16.87 -23.38 -14.66
N ASN A 388 18.01 -22.90 -14.13
CA ASN A 388 19.00 -23.73 -13.44
C ASN A 388 18.78 -23.83 -11.92
N GLY A 389 17.60 -23.44 -11.43
CA GLY A 389 17.19 -23.63 -10.04
C GLY A 389 17.66 -22.54 -9.07
N ALA A 390 18.08 -21.37 -9.57
CA ALA A 390 18.30 -20.22 -8.71
C ALA A 390 16.96 -19.81 -8.04
N PRO A 391 16.95 -19.53 -6.72
CA PRO A 391 15.74 -19.04 -6.09
C PRO A 391 15.39 -17.65 -6.62
N GLN A 392 14.10 -17.38 -6.85
CA GLN A 392 13.63 -16.13 -7.49
C GLN A 392 14.14 -14.85 -6.82
N TRP A 393 14.32 -14.87 -5.49
CA TRP A 393 14.82 -13.73 -4.73
C TRP A 393 16.34 -13.53 -4.85
N ALA A 394 17.13 -14.56 -5.17
CA ALA A 394 18.59 -14.43 -5.36
C ALA A 394 18.95 -13.84 -6.74
N ALA A 395 17.99 -13.80 -7.67
CA ALA A 395 18.11 -13.12 -8.94
C ALA A 395 17.74 -11.61 -8.85
N ALA A 396 17.23 -11.15 -7.70
CA ALA A 396 16.96 -9.74 -7.45
C ALA A 396 18.21 -9.04 -6.88
N LEU A 397 18.93 -8.34 -7.78
CA LEU A 397 19.94 -7.27 -7.57
C LEU A 397 21.43 -7.64 -7.64
N PRO A 398 22.24 -6.89 -8.42
CA PRO A 398 23.55 -6.42 -7.99
C PRO A 398 23.47 -5.02 -7.33
N PRO A 399 24.43 -4.68 -6.45
CA PRO A 399 24.38 -3.50 -5.60
C PRO A 399 24.89 -2.25 -6.33
N ALA A 400 24.01 -1.30 -6.65
CA ALA A 400 24.28 0.15 -6.74
C ALA A 400 23.16 0.86 -7.52
N GLN A 401 22.04 1.15 -6.87
CA GLN A 401 21.18 2.30 -7.25
C GLN A 401 20.23 2.76 -6.13
N LEU A 402 20.50 2.38 -4.88
CA LEU A 402 20.04 3.16 -3.74
C LEU A 402 20.96 4.39 -3.59
N GLY A 403 20.90 5.28 -4.57
CA GLY A 403 21.21 6.67 -4.29
C GLY A 403 20.16 7.13 -3.30
N ALA A 404 20.54 7.24 -2.03
CA ALA A 404 19.73 7.94 -1.05
C ALA A 404 19.34 9.28 -1.69
N PRO A 405 18.05 9.64 -1.83
CA PRO A 405 17.73 11.02 -2.12
C PRO A 405 18.33 11.83 -0.97
N GLU A 406 19.27 12.72 -1.30
CA GLU A 406 19.70 13.79 -0.40
C GLU A 406 18.44 14.51 0.06
N ILE A 407 18.11 14.32 1.34
CA ILE A 407 17.08 15.11 2.01
C ILE A 407 17.79 16.40 2.41
N GLU A 408 17.62 17.45 1.60
CA GLU A 408 17.92 18.81 2.06
C GLU A 408 17.01 19.13 3.25
N PHE A 409 17.66 19.37 4.38
CA PHE A 409 17.05 19.72 5.65
C PHE A 409 16.54 21.16 5.62
N GLY A 410 15.22 21.34 5.54
CA GLY A 410 14.57 22.58 5.95
C GLY A 410 14.11 22.43 7.41
N ALA A 411 14.75 23.15 8.33
CA ALA A 411 14.33 23.25 9.73
C ALA A 411 12.90 23.80 9.83
N ILE A 412 12.07 23.21 10.70
CA ILE A 412 10.86 23.87 11.22
C ILE A 412 10.77 23.58 12.72
N ASP A 413 10.55 24.67 13.46
CA ASP A 413 10.48 24.81 14.90
C ASP A 413 9.40 23.95 15.59
N VAL A 414 9.70 23.70 16.87
CA VAL A 414 8.95 22.94 17.89
C VAL A 414 7.50 23.39 18.05
#